data_AF-A0A9R1LPC3-F1
#
_entry.id   AF-A0A9R1LPC3-F1
#
_cell.length_a   1.000
_cell.length_b   1.000
_cell.length_c   1.000
_cell.angle_alpha   90.00
_cell.angle_beta   90.00
_cell.angle_gamma   90.00
#
_symmetry.space_group_name_H-M   'P 1'
#
loop_
_entity.id
_entity.type
_entity.pdbx_description
1 polymer ?
#
loop_
_entity_poly.entity_id
_entity_poly.type
_entity_poly.pdbx_seq_one_letter_code
_entity_poly.pdbx_strand_id
1 'polypeptide(L)'
;MQQRSGGGVRCRECIAVLGAAALVVLVVTHALLPGARLGDLGDVVSPVLRLRRARREEVPSSEKTVGEIGDEADGFLWSNAMLQWQRTGYHFQPEKNYMNAPMYYRGWYHFFYQYNPKGVTWGNISWGHAVSRDMVHWHHLPLAMVPDRWYDIKGVLTGSATVLPDGKVVLLYTGNTDTLAQVQCLAVPADPHDPLLRTWTKHPANPVLLPPPETGKKDFRDPMTAWFDKSDNTWRTMIGSKDDNGHAGVALMYKTKDFVKFELIPRPVHRVEGTGMWECVDFYPVGNRNSSQEELYVLKASMDDERHDYYALGRYDAVTNTWTPLDPETDVGIGLRYDWGKFFASTTFYDPTKRRRVMWAYVGETDSNRTDLAKGWANVQAIPRTVALDEKTRTNLVQWPVEEIETLRHNTTDLSGITIGTGSVIPLHLCQAAQLDIEASFRLNTSDIASHNEADIGYNCSTSGGASKRGALGPFGLLLTNGRSEQMAMYFYVSRSLDGGLRTHFCHDESQSSLAKNVVKRVVGSTVPVLEGEALSARILVDHSIVESFVMGGRLTATSRVYPTEAIYEAAGVYVFNNATSSRMTVERLVVHEMHSTPMQRDLYARD
;
A
#
# COMPACT_ATOMS: atom_id res chain seq x y z
N MET A 1 -60.09 -16.61 -27.95
CA MET A 1 -60.05 -17.51 -29.12
C MET A 1 -58.86 -18.44 -28.91
N GLN A 2 -59.10 -19.63 -28.35
CA GLN A 2 -59.19 -20.91 -29.09
C GLN A 2 -57.84 -21.28 -29.73
N GLN A 3 -57.15 -22.37 -29.41
CA GLN A 3 -57.58 -23.62 -28.78
C GLN A 3 -56.36 -24.45 -28.30
N ARG A 4 -56.56 -25.13 -27.15
CA ARG A 4 -56.24 -26.56 -26.86
C ARG A 4 -54.76 -26.99 -26.72
N SER A 5 -54.39 -27.94 -25.86
CA SER A 5 -55.08 -28.75 -24.84
C SER A 5 -54.09 -29.77 -24.23
N GLY A 6 -54.23 -30.09 -22.94
CA GLY A 6 -53.96 -31.41 -22.31
C GLY A 6 -52.49 -31.81 -22.15
N GLY A 7 -51.96 -32.17 -20.98
CA GLY A 7 -52.44 -33.19 -20.03
C GLY A 7 -52.23 -34.59 -20.64
N GLY A 8 -51.54 -35.58 -20.09
CA GLY A 8 -50.81 -35.80 -18.84
C GLY A 8 -50.37 -37.28 -18.81
N VAL A 9 -49.53 -37.62 -17.81
CA VAL A 9 -49.38 -38.95 -17.16
C VAL A 9 -48.65 -40.12 -17.88
N ARG A 10 -47.53 -40.49 -17.25
CA ARG A 10 -46.85 -41.81 -17.05
C ARG A 10 -47.51 -43.09 -17.58
N CYS A 11 -46.72 -43.99 -18.18
CA CYS A 11 -46.13 -45.19 -17.52
C CYS A 11 -45.38 -46.12 -18.50
N ARG A 12 -44.23 -46.68 -18.03
CA ARG A 12 -43.61 -48.01 -18.33
C ARG A 12 -43.28 -48.37 -19.79
N GLU A 13 -42.26 -49.14 -20.14
CA GLU A 13 -41.06 -49.77 -19.58
C GLU A 13 -40.37 -50.34 -20.84
N CYS A 14 -39.05 -50.26 -20.99
CA CYS A 14 -38.27 -51.27 -21.72
C CYS A 14 -36.78 -51.19 -21.35
N ILE A 15 -36.27 -52.38 -21.04
CA ILE A 15 -35.02 -52.80 -20.41
C ILE A 15 -33.78 -52.70 -21.33
N ALA A 16 -32.59 -52.41 -20.76
CA ALA A 16 -31.30 -53.08 -21.05
C ALA A 16 -30.20 -52.61 -20.05
N VAL A 17 -29.94 -53.35 -18.96
CA VAL A 17 -28.78 -54.27 -18.72
C VAL A 17 -27.45 -53.59 -18.33
N LEU A 18 -27.09 -53.76 -17.05
CA LEU A 18 -25.78 -54.01 -16.36
C LEU A 18 -24.46 -53.74 -17.14
N GLY A 19 -23.36 -53.23 -16.58
CA GLY A 19 -22.84 -53.24 -15.21
C GLY A 19 -21.38 -53.73 -15.22
N ALA A 20 -20.45 -52.87 -14.74
CA ALA A 20 -19.11 -53.11 -14.17
C ALA A 20 -18.07 -54.04 -14.85
N ALA A 21 -16.83 -53.55 -15.00
CA ALA A 21 -15.62 -54.38 -14.85
C ALA A 21 -14.40 -53.53 -14.42
N ALA A 22 -13.86 -53.87 -13.25
CA ALA A 22 -12.56 -53.47 -12.74
C ALA A 22 -11.72 -54.74 -12.47
N LEU A 23 -10.40 -54.54 -12.45
CA LEU A 23 -9.33 -55.45 -11.98
C LEU A 23 -8.97 -56.69 -12.84
N VAL A 24 -7.71 -56.73 -13.25
CA VAL A 24 -6.95 -57.96 -13.47
C VAL A 24 -5.76 -57.95 -12.50
N VAL A 25 -5.75 -58.93 -11.60
CA VAL A 25 -4.63 -59.35 -10.75
C VAL A 25 -4.12 -60.66 -11.32
N LEU A 26 -2.80 -60.84 -11.38
CA LEU A 26 -2.17 -62.12 -11.68
C LEU A 26 -1.24 -62.51 -10.52
N VAL A 27 -1.58 -63.61 -9.86
CA VAL A 27 -0.85 -64.26 -8.77
C VAL A 27 -0.03 -65.40 -9.36
N VAL A 28 1.26 -65.50 -9.02
CA VAL A 28 1.92 -66.81 -8.82
C VAL A 28 2.92 -66.68 -7.67
N THR A 29 2.67 -67.45 -6.61
CA THR A 29 3.57 -67.73 -5.47
C THR A 29 4.06 -69.16 -5.54
N HIS A 30 5.35 -69.41 -5.25
CA HIS A 30 6.01 -70.57 -4.60
C HIS A 30 7.54 -70.43 -4.86
N ALA A 31 8.53 -70.70 -4.00
CA ALA A 31 8.62 -71.14 -2.59
C ALA A 31 10.11 -71.04 -2.13
N LEU A 32 10.35 -71.14 -0.80
CA LEU A 32 11.57 -71.58 -0.08
C LEU A 32 12.67 -70.56 0.34
N LEU A 33 12.97 -70.60 1.65
CA LEU A 33 13.98 -69.93 2.52
C LEU A 33 15.45 -70.39 2.24
N PRO A 34 16.53 -69.92 2.95
CA PRO A 34 16.80 -68.70 3.74
C PRO A 34 18.19 -68.01 3.48
N GLY A 35 18.38 -66.76 3.96
CA GLY A 35 19.66 -66.35 4.58
C GLY A 35 20.57 -65.33 3.87
N ALA A 36 21.14 -64.44 4.71
CA ALA A 36 22.40 -63.66 4.56
C ALA A 36 22.41 -62.24 3.93
N ARG A 37 22.48 -61.27 4.86
CA ARG A 37 23.35 -60.07 4.97
C ARG A 37 23.45 -59.00 3.87
N LEU A 38 23.12 -57.78 4.33
CA LEU A 38 23.74 -56.46 4.12
C LEU A 38 24.76 -56.30 2.98
N GLY A 39 24.48 -55.31 2.12
CA GLY A 39 25.50 -54.61 1.34
C GLY A 39 24.91 -53.91 0.12
N ASP A 40 24.60 -52.62 0.27
CA ASP A 40 24.63 -51.54 -0.73
C ASP A 40 24.16 -51.81 -2.18
N LEU A 41 23.08 -51.14 -2.58
CA LEU A 41 22.87 -50.49 -3.90
C LEU A 41 21.43 -49.96 -4.01
N GLY A 42 21.28 -48.66 -4.23
CA GLY A 42 19.98 -48.02 -4.48
C GLY A 42 20.10 -46.56 -4.87
N ASP A 43 20.07 -46.32 -6.18
CA ASP A 43 20.07 -45.04 -6.89
C ASP A 43 18.87 -44.12 -6.58
N VAL A 44 19.16 -42.81 -6.64
CA VAL A 44 18.43 -41.73 -7.33
C VAL A 44 16.89 -41.73 -7.29
N VAL A 45 16.32 -40.93 -6.37
CA VAL A 45 15.06 -40.18 -6.56
C VAL A 45 15.13 -38.84 -5.81
N SER A 46 14.76 -37.74 -6.47
CA SER A 46 14.82 -36.33 -6.05
C SER A 46 14.24 -36.01 -4.66
N PRO A 47 14.86 -35.13 -3.85
CA PRO A 47 14.28 -34.69 -2.60
C PRO A 47 13.42 -33.43 -2.77
N VAL A 48 12.14 -33.56 -2.44
CA VAL A 48 11.26 -32.44 -2.05
C VAL A 48 11.84 -31.83 -0.77
N LEU A 49 12.29 -30.56 -0.86
CA LEU A 49 12.83 -29.81 0.28
C LEU A 49 11.74 -29.61 1.35
N ARG A 50 11.75 -30.44 2.40
CA ARG A 50 11.17 -30.09 3.71
C ARG A 50 12.17 -29.21 4.45
N LEU A 51 12.03 -27.90 4.34
CA LEU A 51 12.70 -26.94 5.20
C LEU A 51 12.10 -27.02 6.61
N ARG A 52 12.84 -27.65 7.54
CA ARG A 52 12.63 -27.48 8.98
C ARG A 52 13.00 -26.04 9.35
N ARG A 53 11.99 -25.17 9.51
CA ARG A 53 12.18 -23.81 10.04
C ARG A 53 12.42 -23.92 11.55
N ALA A 54 13.62 -23.55 12.00
CA ALA A 54 13.92 -23.41 13.42
C ALA A 54 13.07 -22.28 14.00
N ARG A 55 12.47 -22.53 15.17
CA ARG A 55 11.63 -21.59 15.91
C ARG A 55 12.50 -20.42 16.38
N ARG A 56 12.47 -19.30 15.65
CA ARG A 56 13.04 -18.01 16.07
C ARG A 56 12.06 -17.35 17.05
N GLU A 57 12.57 -16.73 18.11
CA GLU A 57 11.79 -15.82 18.94
C GLU A 57 11.34 -14.62 18.10
N GLU A 58 10.04 -14.44 17.94
CA GLU A 58 9.42 -13.33 17.20
C GLU A 58 9.43 -12.06 18.05
N VAL A 59 10.28 -11.10 17.66
CA VAL A 59 10.22 -9.70 18.08
C VAL A 59 9.18 -8.99 17.19
N PRO A 60 8.32 -8.09 17.70
CA PRO A 60 7.33 -7.42 16.87
C PRO A 60 7.98 -6.52 15.81
N SER A 61 7.28 -6.39 14.69
CA SER A 61 7.67 -5.87 13.38
C SER A 61 8.48 -4.55 13.39
N SER A 62 9.81 -4.68 13.40
CA SER A 62 10.69 -3.75 12.71
C SER A 62 10.57 -4.05 11.21
N GLU A 63 10.08 -3.09 10.44
CA GLU A 63 9.89 -3.19 8.98
C GLU A 63 11.20 -3.43 8.20
N LYS A 64 12.36 -3.20 8.84
CA LYS A 64 13.65 -3.69 8.35
C LYS A 64 13.74 -5.16 8.74
N THR A 65 13.24 -6.03 7.86
CA THR A 65 13.42 -7.47 7.94
C THR A 65 14.91 -7.75 8.15
N VAL A 66 15.26 -8.44 9.24
CA VAL A 66 16.63 -8.91 9.55
C VAL A 66 16.99 -10.08 8.60
N GLY A 67 16.81 -9.88 7.28
CA GLY A 67 16.76 -10.96 6.29
C GLY A 67 17.53 -10.72 4.99
N GLU A 68 17.78 -9.48 4.56
CA GLU A 68 18.48 -9.24 3.28
C GLU A 68 19.58 -8.17 3.32
N ILE A 69 19.72 -7.42 4.42
CA ILE A 69 20.89 -6.57 4.64
C ILE A 69 21.75 -7.30 5.66
N GLY A 70 22.77 -8.01 5.19
CA GLY A 70 23.82 -8.49 6.08
C GLY A 70 24.43 -7.29 6.82
N ASP A 71 24.64 -7.42 8.12
CA ASP A 71 25.57 -6.58 8.89
C ASP A 71 27.01 -6.84 8.39
N GLU A 72 27.27 -6.65 7.09
CA GLU A 72 28.63 -6.62 6.59
C GLU A 72 29.30 -5.35 7.15
N ALA A 73 30.53 -5.54 7.62
CA ALA A 73 31.37 -4.53 8.22
C ALA A 73 31.67 -3.31 7.29
N ASP A 74 31.27 -3.37 6.02
CA ASP A 74 31.47 -2.35 4.99
C ASP A 74 30.21 -1.50 4.74
N GLY A 75 29.81 -0.72 5.74
CA GLY A 75 28.76 0.29 5.56
C GLY A 75 29.24 1.46 4.67
N PHE A 76 28.41 1.94 3.76
CA PHE A 76 28.70 3.16 3.00
C PHE A 76 28.97 4.34 3.96
N LEU A 77 30.03 5.11 3.69
CA LEU A 77 30.45 6.23 4.53
C LEU A 77 29.62 7.47 4.19
N TRP A 78 28.46 7.59 4.83
CA TRP A 78 27.59 8.75 4.69
C TRP A 78 28.23 10.02 5.28
N SER A 79 28.30 11.08 4.48
CA SER A 79 28.64 12.42 4.97
C SER A 79 27.41 13.10 5.60
N ASN A 80 27.64 14.08 6.47
CA ASN A 80 26.55 14.88 7.03
C ASN A 80 25.70 15.56 5.94
N ALA A 81 26.32 16.03 4.86
CA ALA A 81 25.62 16.68 3.76
C ALA A 81 24.67 15.71 3.02
N MET A 82 25.09 14.46 2.82
CA MET A 82 24.25 13.41 2.24
C MET A 82 23.08 13.08 3.17
N LEU A 83 23.32 12.88 4.47
CA LEU A 83 22.28 12.53 5.44
C LEU A 83 21.24 13.65 5.63
N GLN A 84 21.68 14.92 5.60
CA GLN A 84 20.78 16.07 5.72
C GLN A 84 19.92 16.25 4.47
N TRP A 85 20.49 16.04 3.28
CA TRP A 85 19.75 16.12 2.02
C TRP A 85 18.55 15.18 1.98
N GLN A 86 18.63 14.01 2.65
CA GLN A 86 17.55 13.02 2.61
C GLN A 86 16.22 13.49 3.23
N ARG A 87 16.22 14.55 4.04
CA ARG A 87 14.97 15.05 4.66
C ARG A 87 14.08 15.69 3.61
N THR A 88 12.80 15.40 3.71
CA THR A 88 11.78 15.91 2.81
C THR A 88 11.51 17.38 3.09
N GLY A 89 11.28 18.16 2.05
CA GLY A 89 10.93 19.57 2.13
C GLY A 89 9.46 19.80 2.40
N TYR A 90 8.56 18.94 1.90
CA TYR A 90 7.11 19.13 2.03
C TYR A 90 6.29 17.89 2.41
N HIS A 91 6.88 16.69 2.45
CA HIS A 91 6.21 15.53 3.04
C HIS A 91 6.17 15.62 4.56
N PHE A 92 5.10 15.10 5.15
CA PHE A 92 5.06 14.96 6.60
C PHE A 92 6.11 13.94 7.06
N GLN A 93 6.96 14.35 7.99
CA GLN A 93 7.83 13.49 8.76
C GLN A 93 7.83 13.90 10.24
N PRO A 94 7.73 12.97 11.18
CA PRO A 94 7.85 13.31 12.58
C PRO A 94 9.29 13.70 12.87
N GLU A 95 9.51 14.28 14.05
CA GLU A 95 10.87 14.52 14.51
C GLU A 95 11.69 13.21 14.54
N LYS A 96 11.04 12.05 14.80
CA LYS A 96 11.59 10.67 14.78
C LYS A 96 10.47 9.60 14.53
N ASN A 97 10.71 8.47 13.84
CA ASN A 97 9.89 7.21 13.81
C ASN A 97 8.58 7.08 12.96
N TYR A 98 7.92 5.90 13.10
CA TYR A 98 6.88 5.23 12.28
C TYR A 98 5.44 5.65 12.58
N MET A 99 4.45 5.67 11.66
CA MET A 99 3.22 6.50 11.79
C MET A 99 1.88 5.96 11.21
N ASN A 100 0.70 6.29 11.81
CA ASN A 100 -0.67 6.31 11.21
C ASN A 100 -1.85 6.68 12.19
N ALA A 101 -2.85 7.48 11.73
CA ALA A 101 -4.27 7.66 12.16
C ALA A 101 -4.82 9.11 11.89
N PRO A 102 -5.35 9.43 10.68
CA PRO A 102 -5.87 10.75 10.31
C PRO A 102 -7.34 11.01 10.71
N MET A 103 -7.73 12.27 10.97
CA MET A 103 -9.13 12.70 11.14
C MET A 103 -9.35 14.20 10.87
N TYR A 104 -10.60 14.64 10.69
CA TYR A 104 -10.97 16.07 10.69
C TYR A 104 -11.88 16.41 11.88
N TYR A 105 -11.57 17.51 12.58
CA TYR A 105 -12.34 17.99 13.73
C TYR A 105 -12.30 19.50 13.88
N ARG A 106 -13.47 20.13 14.02
CA ARG A 106 -13.64 21.57 14.32
C ARG A 106 -12.70 22.52 13.55
N GLY A 107 -12.55 22.28 12.25
CA GLY A 107 -11.73 23.12 11.37
C GLY A 107 -10.28 22.68 11.20
N TRP A 108 -9.83 21.65 11.92
CA TRP A 108 -8.46 21.13 11.84
C TRP A 108 -8.46 19.71 11.28
N TYR A 109 -7.50 19.43 10.41
CA TYR A 109 -7.07 18.06 10.13
C TYR A 109 -6.11 17.66 11.24
N HIS A 110 -6.43 16.57 11.94
CA HIS A 110 -5.55 15.95 12.93
C HIS A 110 -4.92 14.73 12.29
N PHE A 111 -3.65 14.52 12.63
CA PHE A 111 -2.93 13.37 12.20
C PHE A 111 -2.19 12.80 13.41
N PHE A 112 -2.65 11.64 13.87
CA PHE A 112 -1.96 10.87 14.88
C PHE A 112 -1.03 9.88 14.19
N TYR A 113 0.03 9.53 14.89
CA TYR A 113 0.99 8.60 14.35
C TYR A 113 1.65 7.81 15.45
N GLN A 114 1.92 6.53 15.22
CA GLN A 114 2.89 5.81 16.03
C GLN A 114 4.17 6.67 16.18
N TYR A 115 4.89 6.54 17.29
CA TYR A 115 6.06 7.35 17.56
C TYR A 115 6.87 6.66 18.64
N ASN A 116 8.18 6.57 18.49
CA ASN A 116 9.08 6.11 19.55
C ASN A 116 9.81 7.32 20.15
N PRO A 117 9.39 7.85 21.31
CA PRO A 117 10.05 9.00 21.93
C PRO A 117 11.54 8.78 22.27
N LYS A 118 12.01 7.52 22.26
CA LYS A 118 13.31 7.11 22.78
C LYS A 118 14.30 6.62 21.72
N GLY A 119 13.94 6.57 20.44
CA GLY A 119 14.81 5.97 19.42
C GLY A 119 14.41 6.32 17.98
N VAL A 120 15.02 5.62 17.01
CA VAL A 120 14.68 5.66 15.57
C VAL A 120 14.14 4.32 15.05
N THR A 121 14.12 3.31 15.93
CA THR A 121 13.64 1.95 15.64
C THR A 121 12.28 1.70 16.28
N TRP A 122 11.56 0.68 15.80
CA TRP A 122 10.27 0.30 16.37
C TRP A 122 10.42 -0.18 17.82
N GLY A 123 9.63 0.39 18.73
CA GLY A 123 9.62 0.09 20.17
C GLY A 123 9.12 1.26 21.00
N ASN A 124 8.62 1.02 22.22
CA ASN A 124 8.02 2.05 23.08
C ASN A 124 6.96 2.92 22.38
N ILE A 125 6.14 2.27 21.53
CA ILE A 125 5.23 2.98 20.63
C ILE A 125 4.21 3.80 21.43
N SER A 126 4.20 5.09 21.14
CA SER A 126 3.28 6.13 21.62
C SER A 126 2.57 6.73 20.42
N TRP A 127 1.54 7.56 20.63
CA TRP A 127 0.94 8.36 19.55
C TRP A 127 1.49 9.79 19.59
N GLY A 128 2.27 10.16 18.58
CA GLY A 128 2.51 11.55 18.22
C GLY A 128 1.25 12.19 17.62
N HIS A 129 1.21 13.51 17.64
CA HIS A 129 0.04 14.27 17.22
C HIS A 129 0.48 15.54 16.48
N ALA A 130 -0.10 15.75 15.31
CA ALA A 130 0.02 17.00 14.57
C ALA A 130 -1.33 17.46 14.03
N VAL A 131 -1.42 18.77 13.75
CA VAL A 131 -2.60 19.39 13.16
C VAL A 131 -2.25 20.25 11.96
N SER A 132 -3.19 20.37 11.04
CA SER A 132 -3.07 21.20 9.84
C SER A 132 -4.43 21.78 9.44
N ARG A 133 -4.43 22.89 8.69
CA ARG A 133 -5.64 23.45 8.05
C ARG A 133 -5.82 23.00 6.60
N ASP A 134 -4.79 22.46 5.98
CA ASP A 134 -4.73 22.17 4.55
C ASP A 134 -4.06 20.83 4.22
N MET A 135 -3.70 20.04 5.24
CA MET A 135 -2.96 18.78 5.16
C MET A 135 -1.53 18.91 4.60
N VAL A 136 -1.02 20.13 4.48
CA VAL A 136 0.29 20.44 3.88
C VAL A 136 1.19 21.15 4.90
N HIS A 137 0.65 22.16 5.60
CA HIS A 137 1.36 22.88 6.65
C HIS A 137 0.98 22.32 8.02
N TRP A 138 1.94 21.66 8.68
CA TRP A 138 1.71 20.92 9.92
C TRP A 138 2.34 21.59 11.14
N HIS A 139 1.61 21.51 12.26
CA HIS A 139 2.08 21.89 13.57
C HIS A 139 2.15 20.66 14.46
N HIS A 140 3.32 20.39 15.04
CA HIS A 140 3.46 19.33 16.05
C HIS A 140 2.83 19.75 17.37
N LEU A 141 2.06 18.83 17.95
CA LEU A 141 1.48 18.93 19.28
C LEU A 141 2.16 17.92 20.23
N PRO A 142 1.94 18.02 21.55
CA PRO A 142 2.40 17.02 22.50
C PRO A 142 1.91 15.61 22.15
N LEU A 143 2.57 14.58 22.70
CA LEU A 143 2.13 13.19 22.52
C LEU A 143 0.67 13.04 23.00
N ALA A 144 -0.17 12.46 22.15
CA ALA A 144 -1.58 12.24 22.45
C ALA A 144 -1.76 11.07 23.44
N MET A 145 -1.01 9.99 23.26
CA MET A 145 -1.08 8.79 24.10
C MET A 145 0.30 8.16 24.28
N VAL A 146 0.57 7.64 25.49
CA VAL A 146 1.82 6.94 25.84
C VAL A 146 1.52 5.61 26.52
N PRO A 147 2.41 4.60 26.47
CA PRO A 147 2.30 3.38 27.27
C PRO A 147 2.37 3.68 28.77
N ASP A 148 1.26 3.53 29.48
CA ASP A 148 1.17 3.85 30.92
C ASP A 148 0.18 2.98 31.72
N ARG A 149 -0.48 2.01 31.07
CA ARG A 149 -1.39 1.05 31.72
C ARG A 149 -1.02 -0.37 31.35
N TRP A 150 -1.43 -1.34 32.18
CA TRP A 150 -1.10 -2.75 31.98
C TRP A 150 -1.53 -3.29 30.60
N TYR A 151 -2.63 -2.76 30.05
CA TYR A 151 -3.20 -3.19 28.78
C TYR A 151 -2.47 -2.64 27.54
N ASP A 152 -1.59 -1.63 27.70
CA ASP A 152 -0.82 -1.04 26.61
C ASP A 152 0.66 -0.79 26.98
N ILE A 153 1.14 -1.43 28.04
CA ILE A 153 2.47 -1.18 28.62
C ILE A 153 3.62 -1.46 27.65
N LYS A 154 3.40 -2.30 26.62
CA LYS A 154 4.37 -2.59 25.56
C LYS A 154 4.16 -1.77 24.29
N GLY A 155 3.10 -0.96 24.21
CA GLY A 155 2.85 -0.08 23.09
C GLY A 155 1.38 0.31 22.93
N VAL A 156 1.17 1.57 22.55
CA VAL A 156 -0.09 2.10 22.03
C VAL A 156 -0.01 2.03 20.49
N LEU A 157 -0.46 0.92 19.92
CA LEU A 157 -0.39 0.65 18.48
C LEU A 157 -1.47 1.39 17.69
N THR A 158 -1.61 1.08 16.40
CA THR A 158 -2.58 1.68 15.47
C THR A 158 -4.01 1.67 16.01
N GLY A 159 -4.77 2.65 15.56
CA GLY A 159 -6.17 2.80 15.84
C GLY A 159 -6.81 3.79 14.89
N SER A 160 -8.07 4.08 15.14
CA SER A 160 -8.86 5.01 14.32
C SER A 160 -9.71 5.92 15.19
N ALA A 161 -10.01 7.11 14.65
CA ALA A 161 -10.90 8.07 15.27
C ALA A 161 -12.30 7.99 14.66
N THR A 162 -13.32 8.06 15.52
CA THR A 162 -14.71 8.23 15.08
C THR A 162 -15.27 9.51 15.67
N VAL A 163 -15.78 10.39 14.80
CA VAL A 163 -16.54 11.58 15.22
C VAL A 163 -18.02 11.21 15.24
N LEU A 164 -18.63 11.26 16.42
CA LEU A 164 -20.03 10.92 16.63
C LEU A 164 -20.95 12.09 16.19
N PRO A 165 -22.24 11.82 15.87
CA PRO A 165 -23.18 12.86 15.45
C PRO A 165 -23.38 14.01 16.44
N ASP A 166 -23.13 13.76 17.73
CA ASP A 166 -23.20 14.79 18.79
C ASP A 166 -21.89 15.59 18.93
N GLY A 167 -20.90 15.37 18.06
CA GLY A 167 -19.62 16.06 18.03
C GLY A 167 -18.58 15.51 19.01
N LYS A 168 -18.87 14.43 19.74
CA LYS A 168 -17.87 13.71 20.54
C LYS A 168 -16.89 12.97 19.62
N VAL A 169 -15.66 12.83 20.10
CA VAL A 169 -14.63 12.04 19.42
C VAL A 169 -14.30 10.84 20.30
N VAL A 170 -14.22 9.67 19.68
CA VAL A 170 -13.73 8.45 20.30
C VAL A 170 -12.57 7.89 19.49
N LEU A 171 -11.53 7.43 20.18
CA LEU A 171 -10.41 6.69 19.60
C LEU A 171 -10.51 5.24 20.05
N LEU A 172 -10.55 4.32 19.08
CA LEU A 172 -10.25 2.91 19.33
C LEU A 172 -8.83 2.65 18.87
N TYR A 173 -8.03 2.00 19.70
CA TYR A 173 -6.64 1.65 19.39
C TYR A 173 -6.27 0.29 19.95
N THR A 174 -5.23 -0.33 19.40
CA THR A 174 -4.69 -1.58 19.93
C THR A 174 -3.63 -1.30 20.99
N GLY A 175 -3.83 -1.82 22.21
CA GLY A 175 -2.82 -1.88 23.25
C GLY A 175 -2.06 -3.21 23.21
N ASN A 176 -0.74 -3.17 23.36
CA ASN A 176 0.07 -4.35 23.63
C ASN A 176 0.28 -4.52 25.13
N THR A 177 -0.17 -5.64 25.68
CA THR A 177 0.09 -6.01 27.09
C THR A 177 1.54 -6.42 27.32
N ASP A 178 1.90 -6.69 28.57
CA ASP A 178 3.21 -7.23 28.98
C ASP A 178 3.61 -8.54 28.27
N THR A 179 2.62 -9.35 27.92
CA THR A 179 2.75 -10.62 27.16
C THR A 179 2.69 -10.45 25.65
N LEU A 180 2.66 -9.19 25.17
CA LEU A 180 2.44 -8.83 23.76
C LEU A 180 1.07 -9.29 23.23
N ALA A 181 0.11 -9.56 24.10
CA ALA A 181 -1.27 -9.78 23.67
C ALA A 181 -1.84 -8.44 23.16
N GLN A 182 -2.51 -8.49 22.02
CA GLN A 182 -3.16 -7.34 21.40
C GLN A 182 -4.60 -7.25 21.89
N VAL A 183 -4.96 -6.11 22.46
CA VAL A 183 -6.29 -5.84 23.02
C VAL A 183 -6.78 -4.47 22.56
N GLN A 184 -8.09 -4.27 22.38
CA GLN A 184 -8.59 -2.97 21.94
C GLN A 184 -8.98 -2.10 23.11
N CYS A 185 -8.56 -0.84 23.04
CA CYS A 185 -8.68 0.16 24.07
C CYS A 185 -9.38 1.39 23.52
N LEU A 186 -10.12 2.08 24.39
CA LEU A 186 -10.86 3.29 24.11
C LEU A 186 -10.18 4.49 24.77
N ALA A 187 -10.06 5.59 24.04
CA ALA A 187 -9.68 6.89 24.56
C ALA A 187 -10.61 7.99 24.05
N VAL A 188 -10.73 9.07 24.83
CA VAL A 188 -11.55 10.25 24.49
C VAL A 188 -10.76 11.53 24.80
N PRO A 189 -11.06 12.66 24.15
CA PRO A 189 -10.45 13.93 24.52
C PRO A 189 -10.74 14.26 25.98
N ALA A 190 -9.71 14.68 26.72
CA ALA A 190 -9.88 15.12 28.11
C ALA A 190 -10.61 16.48 28.20
N ASP A 191 -10.40 17.34 27.20
CA ASP A 191 -11.19 18.55 26.98
C ASP A 191 -11.83 18.50 25.58
N PRO A 192 -13.15 18.22 25.47
CA PRO A 192 -13.84 18.21 24.19
C PRO A 192 -14.06 19.60 23.58
N HIS A 193 -13.75 20.68 24.30
CA HIS A 193 -13.83 22.05 23.78
C HIS A 193 -12.53 22.50 23.10
N ASP A 194 -11.40 21.87 23.41
CA ASP A 194 -10.12 22.14 22.76
C ASP A 194 -10.16 21.68 21.30
N PRO A 195 -10.20 22.60 20.31
CA PRO A 195 -10.25 22.20 18.91
C PRO A 195 -8.97 21.48 18.47
N LEU A 196 -7.87 21.61 19.22
CA LEU A 196 -6.60 20.96 18.94
C LEU A 196 -6.50 19.56 19.56
N LEU A 197 -7.43 19.16 20.44
CA LEU A 197 -7.47 17.84 21.08
C LEU A 197 -6.13 17.41 21.70
N ARG A 198 -5.47 18.31 22.44
CA ARG A 198 -4.08 18.10 22.91
C ARG A 198 -3.94 17.05 24.00
N THR A 199 -5.00 16.77 24.75
CA THR A 199 -4.96 15.88 25.92
C THR A 199 -6.05 14.82 25.83
N TRP A 200 -5.71 13.59 26.18
CA TRP A 200 -6.58 12.41 26.04
C TRP A 200 -6.70 11.65 27.35
N THR A 201 -7.87 11.06 27.58
CA THR A 201 -8.16 10.18 28.72
C THR A 201 -8.48 8.78 28.22
N LYS A 202 -7.72 7.79 28.69
CA LYS A 202 -8.00 6.37 28.44
C LYS A 202 -9.17 5.91 29.29
N HIS A 203 -10.11 5.18 28.68
CA HIS A 203 -11.33 4.77 29.36
C HIS A 203 -11.03 3.77 30.50
N PRO A 204 -11.64 3.91 31.70
CA PRO A 204 -11.42 2.98 32.82
C PRO A 204 -11.80 1.52 32.55
N ALA A 205 -12.69 1.27 31.58
CA ALA A 205 -13.09 -0.08 31.18
C ALA A 205 -12.08 -0.78 30.25
N ASN A 206 -10.94 -0.14 29.92
CA ASN A 206 -9.95 -0.75 29.04
C ASN A 206 -9.32 -2.02 29.65
N PRO A 207 -9.04 -3.04 28.81
CA PRO A 207 -9.39 -3.12 27.39
C PRO A 207 -10.89 -3.37 27.18
N VAL A 208 -11.48 -2.69 26.20
CA VAL A 208 -12.92 -2.83 25.85
C VAL A 208 -13.20 -4.03 24.95
N LEU A 209 -12.16 -4.60 24.33
CA LEU A 209 -12.28 -5.77 23.48
C LEU A 209 -11.03 -6.66 23.57
N LEU A 210 -11.25 -7.96 23.68
CA LEU A 210 -10.20 -8.99 23.71
C LEU A 210 -10.26 -9.83 22.42
N PRO A 211 -9.16 -10.49 22.01
CA PRO A 211 -9.18 -11.44 20.91
C PRO A 211 -10.26 -12.52 21.13
N PRO A 212 -11.07 -12.85 20.12
CA PRO A 212 -12.04 -13.94 20.24
C PRO A 212 -11.31 -15.30 20.32
N PRO A 213 -11.99 -16.38 20.77
CA PRO A 213 -11.35 -17.69 21.00
C PRO A 213 -10.61 -18.31 19.80
N GLU A 214 -11.01 -17.97 18.56
CA GLU A 214 -10.43 -18.50 17.32
C GLU A 214 -9.29 -17.63 16.75
N THR A 215 -8.92 -16.56 17.45
CA THR A 215 -7.90 -15.60 17.02
C THR A 215 -6.69 -15.63 17.96
N GLY A 216 -5.51 -15.77 17.38
CA GLY A 216 -4.23 -15.66 18.05
C GLY A 216 -4.10 -14.35 18.82
N LYS A 217 -3.55 -14.43 20.05
CA LYS A 217 -3.40 -13.26 20.94
C LYS A 217 -2.52 -12.15 20.35
N LYS A 218 -1.71 -12.43 19.34
CA LYS A 218 -0.81 -11.49 18.67
C LYS A 218 -1.29 -11.10 17.27
N ASP A 219 -2.52 -11.48 16.91
CA ASP A 219 -3.07 -11.37 15.56
C ASP A 219 -4.45 -10.70 15.60
N PHE A 220 -4.63 -9.67 16.43
CA PHE A 220 -5.89 -8.97 16.65
C PHE A 220 -5.66 -7.47 16.85
N ARG A 221 -5.56 -6.71 15.76
CA ARG A 221 -5.14 -5.30 15.83
C ARG A 221 -5.75 -4.39 14.76
N ASP A 222 -5.54 -3.10 14.98
CA ASP A 222 -5.84 -2.00 14.06
C ASP A 222 -7.35 -1.81 13.82
N PRO A 223 -8.12 -1.43 14.86
CA PRO A 223 -9.55 -1.15 14.68
C PRO A 223 -9.75 0.04 13.72
N MET A 224 -10.58 -0.16 12.69
CA MET A 224 -10.90 0.88 11.72
C MET A 224 -11.88 1.94 12.29
N THR A 225 -12.08 3.03 11.55
CA THR A 225 -13.08 4.04 11.89
C THR A 225 -14.48 3.41 11.92
N ALA A 226 -15.24 3.66 12.98
CA ALA A 226 -16.57 3.07 13.10
C ALA A 226 -17.60 3.83 12.24
N TRP A 227 -18.61 3.11 11.72
CA TRP A 227 -19.76 3.71 11.04
C TRP A 227 -21.07 3.31 11.71
N PHE A 228 -22.08 4.18 11.61
CA PHE A 228 -23.38 3.93 12.23
C PHE A 228 -24.32 3.21 11.25
N ASP A 229 -24.80 2.03 11.67
CA ASP A 229 -25.80 1.24 10.97
C ASP A 229 -27.20 1.57 11.51
N LYS A 230 -28.03 2.16 10.65
CA LYS A 230 -29.39 2.59 11.00
C LYS A 230 -30.38 1.43 11.10
N SER A 231 -30.05 0.25 10.56
CA SER A 231 -30.96 -0.89 10.55
C SER A 231 -31.26 -1.42 11.95
N ASP A 232 -30.26 -1.41 12.84
CA ASP A 232 -30.37 -1.85 14.23
C ASP A 232 -29.94 -0.79 15.27
N ASN A 233 -29.61 0.43 14.81
CA ASN A 233 -29.15 1.56 15.61
C ASN A 233 -27.90 1.24 16.43
N THR A 234 -26.88 0.71 15.77
CA THR A 234 -25.58 0.42 16.37
C THR A 234 -24.43 0.89 15.50
N TRP A 235 -23.27 1.09 16.11
CA TRP A 235 -22.01 1.32 15.41
C TRP A 235 -21.39 0.00 15.01
N ARG A 236 -20.68 0.00 13.87
CA ARG A 236 -19.88 -1.11 13.37
C ARG A 236 -18.42 -0.69 13.31
N THR A 237 -17.51 -1.61 13.63
CA THR A 237 -16.08 -1.47 13.39
C THR A 237 -15.53 -2.81 12.93
N MET A 238 -14.48 -2.80 12.12
CA MET A 238 -13.73 -4.00 11.76
C MET A 238 -12.33 -4.01 12.36
N ILE A 239 -11.83 -5.22 12.55
CA ILE A 239 -10.48 -5.51 13.03
C ILE A 239 -9.92 -6.61 12.13
N GLY A 240 -8.70 -6.38 11.63
CA GLY A 240 -7.98 -7.40 10.87
C GLY A 240 -7.43 -8.49 11.80
N SER A 241 -7.43 -9.71 11.30
CA SER A 241 -6.92 -10.90 11.99
C SER A 241 -6.45 -11.91 10.95
N LYS A 242 -5.87 -13.01 11.41
CA LYS A 242 -5.81 -14.27 10.66
C LYS A 242 -6.47 -15.38 11.44
N ASP A 243 -6.78 -16.49 10.78
CA ASP A 243 -7.11 -17.72 11.48
C ASP A 243 -5.84 -18.45 11.96
N ASP A 244 -5.97 -19.16 13.08
CA ASP A 244 -4.84 -19.87 13.70
C ASP A 244 -4.46 -21.17 12.96
N ASN A 245 -5.33 -21.65 12.05
CA ASN A 245 -5.24 -22.99 11.49
C ASN A 245 -4.95 -23.05 9.98
N GLY A 246 -5.19 -21.97 9.22
CA GLY A 246 -5.16 -21.96 7.75
C GLY A 246 -4.26 -20.89 7.12
N HIS A 247 -3.69 -19.98 7.91
CA HIS A 247 -2.95 -18.81 7.40
C HIS A 247 -3.83 -17.90 6.52
N ALA A 248 -5.14 -17.93 6.74
CA ALA A 248 -6.06 -17.08 6.01
C ALA A 248 -6.28 -15.77 6.76
N GLY A 249 -6.15 -14.68 6.05
CA GLY A 249 -6.53 -13.37 6.56
C GLY A 249 -8.03 -13.20 6.62
N VAL A 250 -8.50 -12.51 7.66
CA VAL A 250 -9.92 -12.30 7.93
C VAL A 250 -10.18 -10.87 8.41
N ALA A 251 -11.36 -10.36 8.03
CA ALA A 251 -11.89 -9.11 8.59
C ALA A 251 -13.04 -9.44 9.57
N LEU A 252 -12.83 -9.19 10.85
CA LEU A 252 -13.82 -9.43 11.91
C LEU A 252 -14.63 -8.16 12.15
N MET A 253 -15.96 -8.24 12.08
CA MET A 253 -16.83 -7.09 12.37
C MET A 253 -17.45 -7.19 13.76
N TYR A 254 -17.40 -6.08 14.48
CA TYR A 254 -18.03 -5.91 15.78
C TYR A 254 -19.09 -4.82 15.72
N LYS A 255 -20.12 -4.96 16.54
CA LYS A 255 -21.12 -3.91 16.76
C LYS A 255 -21.15 -3.43 18.20
N THR A 256 -21.50 -2.16 18.39
CA THR A 256 -21.61 -1.54 19.71
C THR A 256 -22.66 -0.44 19.75
N LYS A 257 -23.22 -0.16 20.93
CA LYS A 257 -24.08 1.00 21.17
C LYS A 257 -23.35 2.13 21.91
N ASP A 258 -22.27 1.82 22.61
CA ASP A 258 -21.64 2.71 23.60
C ASP A 258 -20.11 2.78 23.48
N PHE A 259 -19.50 2.06 22.53
CA PHE A 259 -18.03 1.91 22.37
C PHE A 259 -17.31 1.27 23.56
N VAL A 260 -18.05 0.75 24.54
CA VAL A 260 -17.49 0.06 25.72
C VAL A 260 -17.79 -1.44 25.64
N LYS A 261 -18.98 -1.81 25.15
CA LYS A 261 -19.39 -3.20 24.95
C LYS A 261 -19.51 -3.49 23.47
N PHE A 262 -18.76 -4.49 23.01
CA PHE A 262 -18.78 -4.95 21.62
C PHE A 262 -19.34 -6.36 21.53
N GLU A 263 -20.16 -6.60 20.52
CA GLU A 263 -20.62 -7.92 20.12
C GLU A 263 -19.98 -8.28 18.79
N LEU A 264 -19.29 -9.42 18.72
CA LEU A 264 -18.78 -9.97 17.47
C LEU A 264 -19.97 -10.37 16.60
N ILE A 265 -20.05 -9.83 15.38
CA ILE A 265 -21.04 -10.31 14.41
C ILE A 265 -20.57 -11.70 13.94
N PRO A 266 -21.46 -12.71 13.93
CA PRO A 266 -21.08 -14.04 13.49
C PRO A 266 -20.53 -14.05 12.06
N ARG A 267 -19.44 -14.80 11.86
CA ARG A 267 -18.64 -14.91 10.63
C ARG A 267 -17.83 -13.65 10.29
N PRO A 268 -16.60 -13.82 9.75
CA PRO A 268 -15.86 -12.71 9.19
C PRO A 268 -16.60 -12.13 7.98
N VAL A 269 -16.40 -10.82 7.74
CA VAL A 269 -16.97 -10.10 6.59
C VAL A 269 -16.43 -10.65 5.28
N HIS A 270 -15.14 -10.99 5.29
CA HIS A 270 -14.44 -11.62 4.19
C HIS A 270 -13.25 -12.41 4.71
N ARG A 271 -12.80 -13.39 3.92
CA ARG A 271 -11.68 -14.28 4.22
C ARG A 271 -10.97 -14.70 2.94
N VAL A 272 -9.64 -14.62 2.91
CA VAL A 272 -8.82 -15.04 1.77
C VAL A 272 -7.69 -15.95 2.24
N GLU A 273 -7.63 -17.16 1.68
CA GLU A 273 -6.63 -18.17 2.02
C GLU A 273 -5.21 -17.72 1.67
N GLY A 274 -4.23 -18.11 2.50
CA GLY A 274 -2.81 -17.92 2.20
C GLY A 274 -2.30 -16.47 2.29
N THR A 275 -3.14 -15.51 2.70
CA THR A 275 -2.76 -14.09 2.80
C THR A 275 -2.13 -13.70 4.14
N GLY A 276 -2.22 -14.57 5.15
CA GLY A 276 -1.64 -14.31 6.47
C GLY A 276 -2.39 -13.24 7.26
N MET A 277 -1.68 -12.51 8.13
CA MET A 277 -2.29 -11.51 9.00
C MET A 277 -2.70 -10.26 8.21
N TRP A 278 -3.98 -9.90 8.32
CA TRP A 278 -4.50 -8.63 7.82
C TRP A 278 -4.33 -7.53 8.86
N GLU A 279 -3.51 -6.53 8.54
CA GLU A 279 -3.31 -5.31 9.32
C GLU A 279 -4.12 -4.16 8.71
N CYS A 280 -4.39 -3.12 9.51
CA CYS A 280 -4.97 -1.85 9.06
C CYS A 280 -6.10 -2.01 8.03
N VAL A 281 -7.08 -2.88 8.35
CA VAL A 281 -8.24 -3.11 7.49
C VAL A 281 -9.01 -1.80 7.34
N ASP A 282 -9.45 -1.49 6.12
CA ASP A 282 -10.29 -0.33 5.85
C ASP A 282 -11.44 -0.74 4.94
N PHE A 283 -12.61 -0.16 5.19
CA PHE A 283 -13.85 -0.52 4.51
C PHE A 283 -14.75 0.67 4.30
N TYR A 284 -15.08 0.96 3.05
CA TYR A 284 -15.87 2.15 2.75
C TYR A 284 -16.57 2.06 1.39
N PRO A 285 -17.72 2.75 1.26
CA PRO A 285 -18.42 2.85 -0.02
C PRO A 285 -17.68 3.79 -0.98
N VAL A 286 -17.78 3.49 -2.27
CA VAL A 286 -17.29 4.30 -3.40
C VAL A 286 -18.31 4.31 -4.54
N GLY A 287 -18.16 5.31 -5.42
CA GLY A 287 -19.10 5.60 -6.49
C GLY A 287 -20.00 6.79 -6.16
N ASN A 288 -20.59 7.37 -7.19
CA ASN A 288 -21.45 8.53 -7.03
C ASN A 288 -22.85 8.13 -6.50
N ARG A 289 -23.18 8.54 -5.27
CA ARG A 289 -24.51 8.33 -4.67
C ARG A 289 -25.68 8.95 -5.46
N ASN A 290 -25.40 9.92 -6.32
CA ASN A 290 -26.39 10.54 -7.21
C ASN A 290 -26.43 9.91 -8.61
N SER A 291 -25.60 8.89 -8.87
CA SER A 291 -25.65 8.10 -10.10
C SER A 291 -26.73 7.03 -9.99
N SER A 292 -27.31 6.65 -11.14
CA SER A 292 -28.18 5.47 -11.23
C SER A 292 -27.39 4.15 -11.17
N GLN A 293 -26.06 4.22 -11.15
CA GLN A 293 -25.20 3.04 -11.06
C GLN A 293 -25.07 2.55 -9.62
N GLU A 294 -24.79 1.26 -9.48
CA GLU A 294 -24.61 0.58 -8.21
C GLU A 294 -23.47 1.19 -7.37
N GLU A 295 -23.70 1.38 -6.07
CA GLU A 295 -22.68 1.72 -5.07
C GLU A 295 -21.79 0.49 -4.83
N LEU A 296 -20.47 0.68 -4.87
CA LEU A 296 -19.50 -0.38 -4.60
C LEU A 296 -18.84 -0.16 -3.25
N TYR A 297 -18.25 -1.20 -2.69
CA TYR A 297 -17.53 -1.17 -1.43
C TYR A 297 -16.08 -1.58 -1.65
N VAL A 298 -15.17 -0.76 -1.16
CA VAL A 298 -13.75 -1.09 -1.06
C VAL A 298 -13.54 -1.88 0.22
N LEU A 299 -12.90 -3.04 0.11
CA LEU A 299 -12.25 -3.71 1.24
C LEU A 299 -10.75 -3.65 1.01
N LYS A 300 -10.01 -3.14 1.99
CA LYS A 300 -8.56 -3.04 1.97
C LYS A 300 -7.96 -3.70 3.21
N ALA A 301 -6.81 -4.32 3.05
CA ALA A 301 -5.96 -4.77 4.14
C ALA A 301 -4.47 -4.55 3.82
N SER A 302 -3.69 -4.29 4.85
CA SER A 302 -2.22 -4.28 4.82
C SER A 302 -1.72 -5.69 5.11
N MET A 303 -1.01 -6.32 4.18
CA MET A 303 -0.54 -7.71 4.34
C MET A 303 0.75 -7.73 5.17
N ASP A 304 0.70 -8.34 6.36
CA ASP A 304 1.85 -8.45 7.28
C ASP A 304 3.02 -9.21 6.63
N ASP A 305 2.72 -10.25 5.84
CA ASP A 305 3.70 -11.12 5.20
C ASP A 305 4.44 -10.43 4.05
N GLU A 306 3.72 -9.74 3.19
CA GLU A 306 4.27 -9.13 1.97
C GLU A 306 4.67 -7.67 2.11
N ARG A 307 4.19 -6.99 3.17
CA ARG A 307 4.38 -5.55 3.39
C ARG A 307 3.86 -4.67 2.25
N HIS A 308 2.70 -5.04 1.71
CA HIS A 308 1.95 -4.25 0.72
C HIS A 308 0.49 -4.06 1.14
N ASP A 309 -0.10 -2.96 0.67
CA ASP A 309 -1.50 -2.65 0.86
C ASP A 309 -2.32 -3.05 -0.37
N TYR A 310 -3.22 -4.00 -0.18
CA TYR A 310 -4.11 -4.51 -1.21
C TYR A 310 -5.54 -4.07 -0.97
N TYR A 311 -6.26 -3.79 -2.04
CA TYR A 311 -7.68 -3.56 -2.00
C TYR A 311 -8.38 -4.34 -3.10
N ALA A 312 -9.67 -4.59 -2.90
CA ALA A 312 -10.56 -5.06 -3.95
C ALA A 312 -11.89 -4.30 -3.88
N LEU A 313 -12.56 -4.24 -5.03
CA LEU A 313 -13.91 -3.70 -5.14
C LEU A 313 -14.90 -4.85 -5.01
N GLY A 314 -16.04 -4.59 -4.38
CA GLY A 314 -17.06 -5.61 -4.18
C GLY A 314 -18.42 -5.04 -3.77
N ARG A 315 -19.31 -5.96 -3.45
CA ARG A 315 -20.67 -5.67 -2.96
C ARG A 315 -20.76 -6.06 -1.50
N TYR A 316 -21.46 -5.26 -0.72
CA TYR A 316 -21.68 -5.53 0.69
C TYR A 316 -23.16 -5.77 0.96
N ASP A 317 -23.47 -6.94 1.51
CA ASP A 317 -24.78 -7.26 2.06
C ASP A 317 -24.74 -7.12 3.58
N ALA A 318 -25.36 -6.05 4.08
CA ALA A 318 -25.43 -5.76 5.51
C ALA A 318 -26.31 -6.77 6.29
N VAL A 319 -27.28 -7.44 5.65
CA VAL A 319 -28.15 -8.42 6.30
C VAL A 319 -27.38 -9.69 6.63
N THR A 320 -26.56 -10.14 5.68
CA THR A 320 -25.73 -11.35 5.84
C THR A 320 -24.33 -11.03 6.38
N ASN A 321 -24.00 -9.74 6.55
CA ASN A 321 -22.68 -9.25 6.91
C ASN A 321 -21.56 -9.80 6.02
N THR A 322 -21.82 -9.89 4.72
CA THR A 322 -20.91 -10.51 3.75
C THR A 322 -20.49 -9.48 2.70
N TRP A 323 -19.18 -9.38 2.47
CA TRP A 323 -18.65 -8.67 1.32
C TRP A 323 -18.24 -9.68 0.24
N THR A 324 -18.51 -9.38 -1.02
CA THR A 324 -18.20 -10.26 -2.16
C THR A 324 -17.41 -9.48 -3.21
N PRO A 325 -16.21 -9.92 -3.59
CA PRO A 325 -15.40 -9.23 -4.59
C PRO A 325 -16.10 -9.21 -5.95
N LEU A 326 -15.83 -8.17 -6.74
CA LEU A 326 -16.25 -8.11 -8.15
C LEU A 326 -15.57 -9.21 -8.99
N ASP A 327 -14.32 -9.51 -8.67
CA ASP A 327 -13.50 -10.51 -9.32
C ASP A 327 -12.69 -11.29 -8.26
N PRO A 328 -13.01 -12.58 -8.02
CA PRO A 328 -12.29 -13.41 -7.06
C PRO A 328 -10.81 -13.64 -7.40
N GLU A 329 -10.39 -13.48 -8.66
CA GLU A 329 -8.99 -13.66 -9.06
C GLU A 329 -8.12 -12.43 -8.71
N THR A 330 -8.75 -11.31 -8.36
CA THR A 330 -8.09 -10.08 -7.93
C THR A 330 -8.57 -9.62 -6.54
N ASP A 331 -8.81 -10.60 -5.66
CA ASP A 331 -9.27 -10.38 -4.29
C ASP A 331 -8.22 -9.68 -3.40
N VAL A 332 -8.62 -9.28 -2.20
CA VAL A 332 -7.79 -8.62 -1.20
C VAL A 332 -6.58 -9.51 -0.86
N GLY A 333 -5.38 -8.98 -1.12
CA GLY A 333 -4.10 -9.66 -0.89
C GLY A 333 -3.48 -10.32 -2.12
N ILE A 334 -4.24 -10.47 -3.20
CA ILE A 334 -3.78 -11.14 -4.43
C ILE A 334 -4.03 -10.34 -5.71
N GLY A 335 -4.78 -9.24 -5.63
CA GLY A 335 -5.12 -8.38 -6.76
C GLY A 335 -4.46 -7.00 -6.72
N LEU A 336 -5.30 -5.96 -6.72
CA LEU A 336 -4.88 -4.57 -6.85
C LEU A 336 -4.24 -4.03 -5.57
N ARG A 337 -3.24 -3.16 -5.75
CA ARG A 337 -2.61 -2.39 -4.68
C ARG A 337 -2.97 -0.93 -4.78
N TYR A 338 -2.97 -0.21 -3.67
CA TYR A 338 -3.02 1.25 -3.75
C TYR A 338 -1.79 1.80 -4.46
N ASP A 339 -0.62 1.30 -4.10
CA ASP A 339 0.66 1.76 -4.62
C ASP A 339 1.56 0.55 -4.84
N TRP A 340 2.29 0.54 -5.96
CA TRP A 340 3.13 -0.58 -6.36
C TRP A 340 4.56 -0.51 -5.81
N GLY A 341 4.91 0.58 -5.11
CA GLY A 341 6.22 0.79 -4.50
C GLY A 341 6.22 0.57 -2.98
N LYS A 342 6.97 1.40 -2.25
CA LYS A 342 7.08 1.37 -0.78
C LYS A 342 5.93 2.19 -0.18
N PHE A 343 4.88 1.49 0.25
CA PHE A 343 3.65 2.10 0.76
C PHE A 343 2.91 1.09 1.63
N PHE A 344 2.65 1.42 2.89
CA PHE A 344 2.07 0.46 3.83
C PHE A 344 1.20 1.13 4.90
N ALA A 345 0.41 0.31 5.60
CA ALA A 345 -0.41 0.72 6.74
C ALA A 345 -1.36 1.89 6.43
N SER A 346 -1.85 1.95 5.19
CA SER A 346 -2.70 3.04 4.73
C SER A 346 -4.06 3.04 5.41
N THR A 347 -4.58 4.23 5.67
CA THR A 347 -5.89 4.43 6.28
C THR A 347 -6.58 5.61 5.61
N THR A 348 -7.89 5.54 5.49
CA THR A 348 -8.68 6.63 4.93
C THR A 348 -9.58 7.28 5.97
N PHE A 349 -9.86 8.56 5.78
CA PHE A 349 -10.94 9.25 6.47
C PHE A 349 -11.80 10.02 5.46
N TYR A 350 -13.04 10.32 5.85
CA TYR A 350 -13.89 11.21 5.08
C TYR A 350 -13.66 12.65 5.51
N ASP A 351 -13.22 13.51 4.57
CA ASP A 351 -13.13 14.95 4.74
C ASP A 351 -14.52 15.57 4.52
N PRO A 352 -15.21 16.03 5.58
CA PRO A 352 -16.54 16.60 5.44
C PRO A 352 -16.50 18.01 4.82
N THR A 353 -15.36 18.70 4.87
CA THR A 353 -15.22 20.09 4.38
C THR A 353 -15.25 20.13 2.86
N LYS A 354 -14.47 19.25 2.22
CA LYS A 354 -14.42 19.13 0.76
C LYS A 354 -15.17 17.91 0.21
N ARG A 355 -15.85 17.16 1.07
CA ARG A 355 -16.69 16.01 0.74
C ARG A 355 -15.98 14.93 -0.08
N ARG A 356 -14.74 14.64 0.29
CA ARG A 356 -13.85 13.69 -0.39
C ARG A 356 -13.29 12.68 0.61
N ARG A 357 -12.92 11.50 0.14
CA ARG A 357 -12.15 10.54 0.95
C ARG A 357 -10.67 10.82 0.75
N VAL A 358 -9.94 10.93 1.85
CA VAL A 358 -8.50 11.17 1.85
C VAL A 358 -7.80 9.99 2.50
N MET A 359 -6.77 9.49 1.84
CA MET A 359 -5.91 8.40 2.28
C MET A 359 -4.55 8.94 2.73
N TRP A 360 -4.07 8.36 3.81
CA TRP A 360 -2.71 8.50 4.31
C TRP A 360 -2.03 7.15 4.30
N ALA A 361 -0.71 7.15 4.14
CA ALA A 361 0.07 5.95 4.26
C ALA A 361 1.50 6.23 4.66
N TYR A 362 2.05 5.24 5.34
CA TYR A 362 3.41 5.22 5.78
C TYR A 362 4.34 4.77 4.64
N VAL A 363 5.48 5.45 4.53
CA VAL A 363 6.56 5.14 3.58
C VAL A 363 7.85 4.92 4.35
N GLY A 364 8.19 3.65 4.55
CA GLY A 364 9.37 3.25 5.31
C GLY A 364 10.68 3.48 4.59
N GLU A 365 11.75 3.65 5.36
CA GLU A 365 13.10 3.78 4.80
C GLU A 365 13.54 2.51 4.05
N THR A 366 14.30 2.70 2.97
CA THR A 366 14.94 1.61 2.21
C THR A 366 16.47 1.64 2.34
N ASP A 367 17.03 2.47 3.22
CA ASP A 367 18.43 2.44 3.62
C ASP A 367 18.68 1.49 4.83
N SER A 368 19.90 1.48 5.37
CA SER A 368 20.25 0.61 6.50
C SER A 368 19.80 1.18 7.86
N ASN A 369 19.53 0.33 8.85
CA ASN A 369 19.24 0.77 10.22
C ASN A 369 20.37 1.62 10.83
N ARG A 370 21.63 1.33 10.46
CA ARG A 370 22.79 2.15 10.85
C ARG A 370 22.70 3.57 10.27
N THR A 371 22.16 3.73 9.06
CA THR A 371 21.93 5.03 8.44
C THR A 371 20.83 5.80 9.18
N ASP A 372 19.73 5.15 9.56
CA ASP A 372 18.67 5.77 10.40
C ASP A 372 19.23 6.30 11.72
N LEU A 373 20.06 5.50 12.39
CA LEU A 373 20.72 5.91 13.63
C LEU A 373 21.66 7.10 13.40
N ALA A 374 22.39 7.12 12.28
CA ALA A 374 23.31 8.20 11.94
C ALA A 374 22.59 9.52 11.61
N LYS A 375 21.49 9.46 10.84
CA LYS A 375 20.70 10.66 10.50
C LYS A 375 19.75 11.09 11.62
N GLY A 376 19.46 10.20 12.57
CA GLY A 376 18.66 10.49 13.76
C GLY A 376 17.15 10.51 13.54
N TRP A 377 16.67 10.08 12.36
CA TRP A 377 15.26 9.98 12.00
C TRP A 377 15.05 8.83 11.02
N ALA A 378 13.80 8.37 10.89
CA ALA A 378 13.40 7.37 9.92
C ALA A 378 11.92 7.56 9.56
N ASN A 379 11.62 7.30 8.29
CA ASN A 379 10.32 7.22 7.66
C ASN A 379 9.62 8.56 7.44
N VAL A 380 8.68 8.55 6.48
CA VAL A 380 7.84 9.69 6.11
C VAL A 380 6.42 9.21 5.81
N GLN A 381 5.48 10.14 5.62
CA GLN A 381 4.19 9.82 4.98
C GLN A 381 4.26 10.11 3.50
N ALA A 382 3.53 9.31 2.73
CA ALA A 382 3.12 9.74 1.41
C ALA A 382 2.24 11.00 1.53
N ILE A 383 2.27 11.84 0.50
CA ILE A 383 1.35 12.97 0.42
C ILE A 383 -0.09 12.45 0.49
N PRO A 384 -1.00 13.14 1.20
CA PRO A 384 -2.38 12.72 1.31
C PRO A 384 -3.02 12.64 -0.06
N ARG A 385 -3.74 11.54 -0.31
CA ARG A 385 -4.33 11.27 -1.63
C ARG A 385 -5.85 11.28 -1.52
N THR A 386 -6.54 11.99 -2.41
CA THR A 386 -7.96 11.70 -2.62
C THR A 386 -8.10 10.30 -3.22
N VAL A 387 -9.10 9.54 -2.79
CA VAL A 387 -9.39 8.20 -3.34
C VAL A 387 -10.82 8.15 -3.82
N ALA A 388 -11.02 7.72 -5.06
CA ALA A 388 -12.34 7.59 -5.68
C ALA A 388 -12.39 6.37 -6.61
N LEU A 389 -13.60 5.93 -6.95
CA LEU A 389 -13.81 4.94 -8.00
C LEU A 389 -13.42 5.55 -9.36
N ASP A 390 -12.69 4.80 -10.18
CA ASP A 390 -12.57 5.15 -11.60
C ASP A 390 -13.92 4.90 -12.28
N GLU A 391 -14.72 5.94 -12.51
CA GLU A 391 -16.04 5.78 -13.15
C GLU A 391 -15.94 5.34 -14.63
N LYS A 392 -14.75 5.44 -15.26
CA LYS A 392 -14.55 5.00 -16.65
C LYS A 392 -14.35 3.50 -16.75
N THR A 393 -13.59 2.90 -15.82
CA THR A 393 -13.30 1.45 -15.82
C THR A 393 -14.18 0.68 -14.85
N ARG A 394 -14.52 1.29 -13.71
CA ARG A 394 -15.21 0.72 -12.54
C ARG A 394 -14.58 -0.56 -11.99
N THR A 395 -13.31 -0.80 -12.30
CA THR A 395 -12.53 -1.97 -11.86
C THR A 395 -11.35 -1.59 -10.97
N ASN A 396 -11.03 -0.31 -10.87
CA ASN A 396 -9.95 0.20 -10.03
C ASN A 396 -10.35 1.52 -9.34
N LEU A 397 -9.58 1.89 -8.33
CA LEU A 397 -9.61 3.21 -7.73
C LEU A 397 -8.67 4.15 -8.49
N VAL A 398 -8.96 5.44 -8.42
CA VAL A 398 -8.05 6.53 -8.80
C VAL A 398 -7.59 7.26 -7.54
N GLN A 399 -6.30 7.58 -7.52
CA GLN A 399 -5.65 8.30 -6.44
C GLN A 399 -4.96 9.55 -6.95
N TRP A 400 -5.12 10.66 -6.25
CA TRP A 400 -4.48 11.93 -6.64
C TRP A 400 -4.04 12.71 -5.41
N PRO A 401 -2.89 13.40 -5.41
CA PRO A 401 -2.50 14.29 -4.33
C PRO A 401 -3.64 15.27 -4.00
N VAL A 402 -3.84 15.56 -2.72
CA VAL A 402 -4.76 16.62 -2.31
C VAL A 402 -4.39 17.94 -2.98
N GLU A 403 -5.39 18.65 -3.53
CA GLU A 403 -5.18 19.89 -4.30
C GLU A 403 -4.41 20.97 -3.53
N GLU A 404 -4.44 20.94 -2.20
CA GLU A 404 -3.71 21.87 -1.34
C GLU A 404 -2.19 21.85 -1.57
N ILE A 405 -1.61 20.73 -2.03
CA ILE A 405 -0.17 20.66 -2.33
C ILE A 405 0.21 21.64 -3.45
N GLU A 406 -0.73 22.00 -4.33
CA GLU A 406 -0.48 22.89 -5.46
C GLU A 406 -0.19 24.33 -4.99
N THR A 407 -0.51 24.66 -3.73
CA THR A 407 -0.15 25.95 -3.11
C THR A 407 1.35 26.13 -2.92
N LEU A 408 2.13 25.04 -2.97
CA LEU A 408 3.59 25.07 -2.86
C LEU A 408 4.30 25.33 -4.19
N ARG A 409 3.57 25.24 -5.32
CA ARG A 409 4.13 25.43 -6.65
C ARG A 409 4.62 26.86 -6.82
N HIS A 410 5.87 27.00 -7.24
CA HIS A 410 6.48 28.25 -7.69
C HIS A 410 7.40 27.96 -8.89
N ASN A 411 7.91 29.00 -9.54
CA ASN A 411 8.86 28.91 -10.66
C ASN A 411 8.53 27.78 -11.67
N THR A 412 7.56 28.04 -12.54
CA THR A 412 7.08 27.05 -13.51
C THR A 412 7.88 27.09 -14.80
N THR A 413 8.32 25.93 -15.26
CA THR A 413 9.00 25.76 -16.54
C THR A 413 8.18 24.81 -17.43
N ASP A 414 7.88 25.24 -18.66
CA ASP A 414 7.15 24.45 -19.66
C ASP A 414 8.09 24.06 -20.80
N LEU A 415 8.24 22.75 -21.02
CA LEU A 415 9.12 22.12 -22.01
C LEU A 415 8.34 21.19 -22.95
N SER A 416 7.04 21.48 -23.13
CA SER A 416 6.11 20.72 -23.96
C SER A 416 6.44 20.80 -25.45
N GLY A 417 5.96 19.82 -26.23
CA GLY A 417 6.06 19.82 -27.69
C GLY A 417 7.41 19.35 -28.24
N ILE A 418 8.21 18.65 -27.43
CA ILE A 418 9.49 18.08 -27.87
C ILE A 418 9.31 16.65 -28.39
N THR A 419 9.89 16.34 -29.54
CA THR A 419 9.99 14.97 -30.06
C THR A 419 11.37 14.42 -29.82
N ILE A 420 11.45 13.26 -29.17
CA ILE A 420 12.69 12.63 -28.73
C ILE A 420 12.90 11.34 -29.52
N GLY A 421 14.07 11.25 -30.17
CA GLY A 421 14.50 10.09 -30.93
C GLY A 421 14.80 8.87 -30.06
N THR A 422 15.01 7.72 -30.68
CA THR A 422 15.40 6.50 -29.99
C THR A 422 16.81 6.62 -29.39
N GLY A 423 17.02 6.05 -28.21
CA GLY A 423 18.29 6.11 -27.47
C GLY A 423 18.72 7.51 -27.02
N SER A 424 17.80 8.48 -26.98
CA SER A 424 18.12 9.88 -26.67
C SER A 424 17.82 10.21 -25.20
N VAL A 425 18.64 11.10 -24.63
CA VAL A 425 18.49 11.65 -23.28
C VAL A 425 18.67 13.16 -23.36
N ILE A 426 17.70 13.93 -22.85
CA ILE A 426 17.67 15.40 -22.96
C ILE A 426 17.59 15.99 -21.54
N PRO A 427 18.58 16.81 -21.11
CA PRO A 427 18.52 17.50 -19.82
C PRO A 427 17.42 18.57 -19.82
N LEU A 428 16.78 18.74 -18.66
CA LEU A 428 15.92 19.87 -18.38
C LEU A 428 16.72 20.90 -17.56
N HIS A 429 16.79 22.12 -18.08
CA HIS A 429 17.49 23.21 -17.42
C HIS A 429 16.57 23.86 -16.37
N LEU A 430 16.61 23.33 -15.15
CA LEU A 430 15.82 23.77 -13.99
C LEU A 430 16.74 24.47 -12.97
N CYS A 431 16.18 25.29 -12.07
CA CYS A 431 16.99 25.92 -11.01
C CYS A 431 17.32 24.93 -9.87
N GLN A 432 16.49 23.90 -9.70
CA GLN A 432 16.73 22.79 -8.79
C GLN A 432 16.06 21.51 -9.30
N ALA A 433 16.47 20.35 -8.77
CA ALA A 433 15.90 19.05 -9.16
C ALA A 433 15.43 18.19 -7.97
N ALA A 434 15.56 18.69 -6.74
CA ALA A 434 15.28 17.92 -5.54
C ALA A 434 13.87 18.13 -4.97
N GLN A 435 13.20 19.25 -5.25
CA GLN A 435 11.84 19.54 -4.76
C GLN A 435 10.94 20.03 -5.89
N LEU A 436 10.22 19.10 -6.53
CA LEU A 436 9.48 19.35 -7.76
C LEU A 436 8.09 18.70 -7.77
N ASP A 437 7.20 19.30 -8.56
CA ASP A 437 5.96 18.70 -9.04
C ASP A 437 5.96 18.75 -10.57
N ILE A 438 6.04 17.57 -11.20
CA ILE A 438 6.24 17.42 -12.64
C ILE A 438 4.97 16.81 -13.24
N GLU A 439 4.39 17.46 -14.24
CA GLU A 439 3.30 16.93 -15.04
C GLU A 439 3.77 16.64 -16.46
N ALA A 440 3.75 15.37 -16.84
CA ALA A 440 4.21 14.92 -18.15
C ALA A 440 3.15 14.10 -18.88
N SER A 441 3.06 14.26 -20.20
CA SER A 441 2.30 13.37 -21.08
C SER A 441 3.05 13.05 -22.36
N PHE A 442 2.98 11.79 -22.76
CA PHE A 442 3.75 11.22 -23.87
C PHE A 442 2.82 10.57 -24.89
N ARG A 443 3.18 10.71 -26.17
CA ARG A 443 2.61 9.92 -27.27
C ARG A 443 3.70 9.24 -28.05
N LEU A 444 3.52 7.94 -28.25
CA LEU A 444 4.25 7.18 -29.24
C LEU A 444 3.67 7.42 -30.63
N ASN A 445 4.54 7.39 -31.64
CA ASN A 445 4.09 7.49 -33.01
C ASN A 445 3.27 6.25 -33.42
N THR A 446 2.06 6.47 -33.94
CA THR A 446 1.11 5.41 -34.30
C THR A 446 1.62 4.52 -35.42
N SER A 447 2.39 5.06 -36.39
CA SER A 447 3.00 4.27 -37.45
C SER A 447 4.02 3.26 -36.90
N ASP A 448 4.77 3.68 -35.88
CA ASP A 448 5.83 2.88 -35.28
C ASP A 448 5.20 1.71 -34.49
N ILE A 449 4.14 1.99 -33.73
CA ILE A 449 3.34 0.97 -33.04
C ILE A 449 2.77 -0.05 -34.05
N ALA A 450 2.16 0.43 -35.13
CA ALA A 450 1.53 -0.43 -36.14
C ALA A 450 2.55 -1.28 -36.92
N SER A 451 3.77 -0.79 -37.10
CA SER A 451 4.85 -1.51 -37.78
C SER A 451 5.46 -2.64 -36.92
N HIS A 452 5.28 -2.59 -35.60
CA HIS A 452 5.84 -3.57 -34.68
C HIS A 452 4.81 -4.65 -34.31
N ASN A 453 5.01 -5.86 -34.82
CA ASN A 453 4.09 -7.00 -34.68
C ASN A 453 4.58 -8.09 -33.71
N GLU A 454 5.78 -7.96 -33.16
CA GLU A 454 6.31 -8.96 -32.22
C GLU A 454 5.61 -8.84 -30.86
N ALA A 455 5.24 -9.98 -30.29
CA ALA A 455 4.65 -10.03 -28.96
C ALA A 455 5.74 -10.00 -27.88
N ASP A 456 5.47 -9.26 -26.82
CA ASP A 456 6.28 -9.18 -25.59
C ASP A 456 5.38 -9.50 -24.39
N ILE A 457 5.19 -10.81 -24.20
CA ILE A 457 4.25 -11.38 -23.21
C ILE A 457 4.86 -11.58 -21.83
N GLY A 458 6.18 -11.43 -21.70
CA GLY A 458 6.92 -11.68 -20.46
C GLY A 458 7.31 -10.42 -19.69
N TYR A 459 7.03 -9.23 -20.24
CA TYR A 459 7.44 -7.99 -19.59
C TYR A 459 6.75 -7.79 -18.23
N ASN A 460 7.55 -7.61 -17.20
CA ASN A 460 7.14 -7.20 -15.87
C ASN A 460 8.22 -6.25 -15.33
N CYS A 461 7.82 -5.11 -14.76
CA CYS A 461 8.75 -4.13 -14.18
C CYS A 461 9.79 -4.82 -13.28
N SER A 462 9.36 -5.68 -12.35
CA SER A 462 10.23 -6.29 -11.33
C SER A 462 11.30 -7.23 -11.85
N THR A 463 11.16 -7.75 -13.08
CA THR A 463 12.12 -8.66 -13.71
C THR A 463 12.73 -8.10 -14.99
N SER A 464 12.39 -6.86 -15.37
CA SER A 464 12.71 -6.28 -16.68
C SER A 464 14.18 -5.92 -16.91
N GLY A 465 14.96 -5.73 -15.85
CA GLY A 465 16.28 -5.09 -15.95
C GLY A 465 16.23 -3.56 -16.08
N GLY A 466 15.04 -2.96 -15.91
CA GLY A 466 14.85 -1.53 -15.74
C GLY A 466 15.07 -0.70 -17.01
N ALA A 467 15.41 0.59 -16.82
CA ALA A 467 15.58 1.57 -17.88
C ALA A 467 16.72 1.25 -18.86
N SER A 468 17.65 0.37 -18.44
CA SER A 468 18.77 -0.09 -19.28
C SER A 468 18.36 -1.13 -20.33
N LYS A 469 17.28 -1.88 -20.08
CA LYS A 469 16.81 -2.93 -20.99
C LYS A 469 15.91 -2.34 -22.06
N ARG A 470 16.45 -2.24 -23.26
CA ARG A 470 15.75 -1.67 -24.42
C ARG A 470 14.71 -2.65 -24.98
N GLY A 471 13.54 -2.11 -25.30
CA GLY A 471 12.48 -2.76 -26.08
C GLY A 471 12.02 -1.89 -27.25
N ALA A 472 11.09 -2.39 -28.04
CA ALA A 472 10.63 -1.70 -29.25
C ALA A 472 9.90 -0.38 -28.96
N LEU A 473 9.04 -0.39 -27.93
CA LEU A 473 8.16 0.71 -27.55
C LEU A 473 8.41 1.16 -26.10
N GLY A 474 9.66 1.10 -25.65
CA GLY A 474 10.07 1.50 -24.30
C GLY A 474 11.45 0.99 -23.95
N PRO A 475 12.00 1.39 -22.80
CA PRO A 475 11.43 2.34 -21.82
C PRO A 475 11.60 3.80 -22.26
N PHE A 476 10.64 4.66 -21.89
CA PHE A 476 10.72 6.12 -22.07
C PHE A 476 10.01 6.85 -20.93
N GLY A 477 10.49 8.04 -20.57
CA GLY A 477 9.95 8.81 -19.46
C GLY A 477 10.94 9.82 -18.91
N LEU A 478 11.06 9.88 -17.59
CA LEU A 478 11.90 10.84 -16.87
C LEU A 478 13.01 10.14 -16.07
N LEU A 479 14.16 10.79 -15.95
CA LEU A 479 15.27 10.41 -15.06
C LEU A 479 15.52 11.52 -14.05
N LEU A 480 15.75 11.14 -12.80
CA LEU A 480 16.46 11.96 -11.81
C LEU A 480 17.89 11.45 -11.75
N THR A 481 18.87 12.26 -12.14
CA THR A 481 20.26 11.81 -12.29
C THR A 481 21.25 12.96 -12.22
N ASN A 482 22.51 12.66 -11.93
CA ASN A 482 23.63 13.58 -12.11
C ASN A 482 24.22 13.57 -13.54
N GLY A 483 23.55 12.89 -14.48
CA GLY A 483 24.01 12.70 -15.86
C GLY A 483 25.18 11.73 -16.00
N ARG A 484 25.50 10.97 -14.95
CA ARG A 484 26.66 10.06 -14.90
C ARG A 484 26.30 8.69 -14.30
N SER A 485 26.46 8.56 -12.99
CA SER A 485 26.66 7.31 -12.25
C SER A 485 25.41 6.86 -11.50
N GLU A 486 24.55 7.81 -11.12
CA GLU A 486 23.34 7.56 -10.35
C GLU A 486 22.12 8.03 -11.13
N GLN A 487 21.09 7.18 -11.21
CA GLN A 487 19.82 7.52 -11.83
C GLN A 487 18.65 6.77 -11.18
N MET A 488 17.55 7.50 -10.98
CA MET A 488 16.23 6.96 -10.72
C MET A 488 15.37 7.20 -11.96
N ALA A 489 14.82 6.14 -12.55
CA ALA A 489 13.99 6.27 -13.74
C ALA A 489 12.51 6.05 -13.43
N MET A 490 11.66 6.93 -13.96
CA MET A 490 10.20 6.79 -13.95
C MET A 490 9.73 6.72 -15.40
N TYR A 491 9.24 5.56 -15.83
CA TYR A 491 9.07 5.31 -17.25
C TYR A 491 7.85 4.47 -17.60
N PHE A 492 7.37 4.68 -18.82
CA PHE A 492 6.43 3.81 -19.49
C PHE A 492 7.14 2.77 -20.34
N TYR A 493 6.53 1.59 -20.43
CA TYR A 493 6.89 0.56 -21.39
C TYR A 493 5.61 -0.02 -21.99
N VAL A 494 5.51 -0.05 -23.32
CA VAL A 494 4.33 -0.61 -24.00
C VAL A 494 4.71 -1.96 -24.59
N SER A 495 4.07 -3.02 -24.10
CA SER A 495 4.27 -4.39 -24.59
C SER A 495 3.07 -4.85 -25.43
N ARG A 496 3.31 -5.71 -26.43
CA ARG A 496 2.24 -6.27 -27.27
C ARG A 496 1.92 -7.69 -26.84
N SER A 497 0.64 -7.99 -26.67
CA SER A 497 0.13 -9.31 -26.29
C SER A 497 -0.04 -10.20 -27.53
N LEU A 498 -0.23 -11.52 -27.31
CA LEU A 498 -0.42 -12.50 -28.41
C LEU A 498 -1.66 -12.23 -29.27
N ASP A 499 -2.69 -11.60 -28.69
CA ASP A 499 -3.91 -11.17 -29.38
C ASP A 499 -3.73 -9.86 -30.17
N GLY A 500 -2.52 -9.30 -30.17
CA GLY A 500 -2.20 -8.01 -30.77
C GLY A 500 -2.57 -6.80 -29.90
N GLY A 501 -3.20 -7.01 -28.74
CA GLY A 501 -3.53 -5.95 -27.78
C GLY A 501 -2.29 -5.32 -27.17
N LEU A 502 -2.36 -4.03 -26.84
CA LEU A 502 -1.27 -3.33 -26.16
C LEU A 502 -1.49 -3.38 -24.65
N ARG A 503 -0.41 -3.62 -23.90
CA ARG A 503 -0.35 -3.47 -22.46
C ARG A 503 0.64 -2.37 -22.12
N THR A 504 0.19 -1.39 -21.35
CA THR A 504 1.05 -0.32 -20.88
C THR A 504 1.48 -0.61 -19.45
N HIS A 505 2.78 -0.53 -19.21
CA HIS A 505 3.40 -0.66 -17.91
C HIS A 505 3.97 0.70 -17.51
N PHE A 506 3.95 0.99 -16.21
CA PHE A 506 4.71 2.10 -15.65
C PHE A 506 5.59 1.59 -14.52
N CYS A 507 6.87 1.95 -14.55
CA CYS A 507 7.86 1.45 -13.63
C CYS A 507 8.68 2.58 -12.99
N HIS A 508 9.02 2.39 -11.73
CA HIS A 508 10.10 3.03 -11.02
C HIS A 508 11.31 2.10 -11.01
N ASP A 509 12.44 2.54 -11.54
CA ASP A 509 13.68 1.78 -11.52
C ASP A 509 14.70 2.45 -10.59
N GLU A 510 14.86 1.84 -9.42
CA GLU A 510 15.76 2.24 -8.35
C GLU A 510 17.15 1.59 -8.49
N SER A 511 17.36 0.71 -9.48
CA SER A 511 18.54 -0.18 -9.59
C SER A 511 19.88 0.57 -9.61
N GLN A 512 19.88 1.80 -10.13
CA GLN A 512 21.03 2.69 -10.21
C GLN A 512 20.85 3.97 -9.40
N SER A 513 19.89 4.02 -8.48
CA SER A 513 19.53 5.25 -7.74
C SER A 513 20.60 5.73 -6.75
N SER A 514 21.60 4.90 -6.44
CA SER A 514 22.64 5.20 -5.46
C SER A 514 23.90 4.37 -5.71
N LEU A 515 25.08 4.91 -5.39
CA LEU A 515 26.33 4.14 -5.30
C LEU A 515 26.46 3.38 -3.98
N ALA A 516 25.68 3.73 -2.95
CA ALA A 516 25.65 3.00 -1.69
C ALA A 516 25.14 1.57 -1.92
N LYS A 517 25.82 0.58 -1.35
CA LYS A 517 25.45 -0.84 -1.48
C LYS A 517 24.39 -1.28 -0.46
N ASN A 518 24.32 -0.58 0.67
CA ASN A 518 23.43 -0.88 1.80
C ASN A 518 22.08 -0.13 1.72
N VAL A 519 21.57 0.06 0.50
CA VAL A 519 20.23 0.57 0.23
C VAL A 519 19.52 -0.42 -0.67
N VAL A 520 18.24 -0.68 -0.41
CA VAL A 520 17.41 -1.53 -1.24
C VAL A 520 17.14 -0.82 -2.56
N LYS A 521 17.36 -1.55 -3.66
CA LYS A 521 17.17 -1.05 -5.03
C LYS A 521 16.36 -2.07 -5.80
N ARG A 522 15.16 -1.69 -6.24
CA ARG A 522 14.24 -2.55 -6.97
C ARG A 522 13.79 -1.89 -8.26
N VAL A 523 13.19 -2.67 -9.14
CA VAL A 523 12.31 -2.13 -10.17
C VAL A 523 10.89 -2.46 -9.73
N VAL A 524 10.06 -1.44 -9.50
CA VAL A 524 8.68 -1.60 -9.03
C VAL A 524 7.72 -0.98 -10.02
N GLY A 525 6.50 -1.47 -10.08
CA GLY A 525 5.50 -1.01 -11.05
C GLY A 525 4.56 -2.12 -11.47
N SER A 526 3.64 -1.79 -12.38
CA SER A 526 2.63 -2.72 -12.87
C SER A 526 2.03 -2.22 -14.19
N THR A 527 1.06 -2.97 -14.70
CA THR A 527 0.23 -2.54 -15.82
C THR A 527 -0.74 -1.45 -15.40
N VAL A 528 -1.01 -0.51 -16.30
CA VAL A 528 -1.99 0.57 -16.10
C VAL A 528 -3.00 0.59 -17.25
N PRO A 529 -4.31 0.70 -16.98
CA PRO A 529 -5.31 0.87 -18.03
C PRO A 529 -5.11 2.20 -18.78
N VAL A 530 -5.06 2.13 -20.10
CA VAL A 530 -5.01 3.28 -21.01
C VAL A 530 -6.22 3.17 -21.94
N LEU A 531 -7.10 4.16 -21.91
CA LEU A 531 -8.30 4.16 -22.75
C LEU A 531 -8.01 4.79 -24.11
N GLU A 532 -8.89 4.53 -25.07
CA GLU A 532 -8.74 5.04 -26.43
C GLU A 532 -8.57 6.57 -26.46
N GLY A 533 -7.55 7.03 -27.18
CA GLY A 533 -7.23 8.46 -27.33
C GLY A 533 -6.43 9.09 -26.18
N GLU A 534 -6.31 8.43 -25.02
CA GLU A 534 -5.55 8.97 -23.89
C GLU A 534 -4.05 9.04 -24.21
N ALA A 535 -3.41 10.16 -23.85
CA ALA A 535 -1.95 10.25 -23.82
C ALA A 535 -1.41 9.55 -22.57
N LEU A 536 -0.21 9.00 -22.65
CA LEU A 536 0.44 8.34 -21.53
C LEU A 536 0.90 9.42 -20.54
N SER A 537 0.15 9.60 -19.45
CA SER A 537 0.32 10.73 -18.53
C SER A 537 0.84 10.28 -17.17
N ALA A 538 1.74 11.06 -16.60
CA ALA A 538 2.25 10.89 -15.25
C ALA A 538 2.42 12.26 -14.57
N ARG A 539 1.97 12.36 -13.31
CA ARG A 539 2.38 13.42 -12.39
C ARG A 539 3.38 12.84 -11.40
N ILE A 540 4.50 13.52 -11.17
CA ILE A 540 5.59 13.03 -10.34
C ILE A 540 5.95 14.09 -9.31
N LEU A 541 5.83 13.73 -8.04
CA LEU A 541 6.31 14.53 -6.91
C LEU A 541 7.72 14.05 -6.55
N VAL A 542 8.67 14.97 -6.50
CA VAL A 542 10.06 14.71 -6.12
C VAL A 542 10.35 15.52 -4.88
N ASP A 543 10.75 14.87 -3.79
CA ASP A 543 11.07 15.53 -2.54
C ASP A 543 12.28 14.89 -1.85
N HIS A 544 13.46 15.21 -2.38
CA HIS A 544 14.74 14.65 -1.95
C HIS A 544 14.74 13.12 -2.01
N SER A 545 14.57 12.45 -0.86
CA SER A 545 14.68 10.98 -0.77
C SER A 545 13.39 10.22 -1.09
N ILE A 546 12.31 10.89 -1.48
CA ILE A 546 11.05 10.26 -1.90
C ILE A 546 10.61 10.74 -3.28
N VAL A 547 10.10 9.81 -4.08
CA VAL A 547 9.47 10.07 -5.38
C VAL A 547 8.12 9.37 -5.43
N GLU A 548 7.06 10.12 -5.68
CA GLU A 548 5.70 9.60 -5.87
C GLU A 548 5.20 9.87 -7.29
N SER A 549 4.80 8.82 -8.01
CA SER A 549 4.22 8.94 -9.35
C SER A 549 2.74 8.58 -9.37
N PHE A 550 1.94 9.39 -10.08
CA PHE A 550 0.51 9.23 -10.30
C PHE A 550 0.24 9.14 -11.79
N VAL A 551 -0.16 7.96 -12.24
CA VAL A 551 -0.10 7.57 -13.66
C VAL A 551 -1.49 7.37 -14.21
N MET A 552 -1.71 7.84 -15.45
CA MET A 552 -3.02 7.84 -16.12
C MET A 552 -4.12 8.47 -15.27
N GLY A 553 -3.85 9.64 -14.69
CA GLY A 553 -4.79 10.32 -13.79
C GLY A 553 -4.99 9.60 -12.45
N GLY A 554 -3.99 8.83 -12.00
CA GLY A 554 -4.01 8.16 -10.71
C GLY A 554 -4.52 6.73 -10.70
N ARG A 555 -4.74 6.10 -11.87
CA ARG A 555 -5.12 4.67 -11.97
C ARG A 555 -4.02 3.74 -11.46
N LEU A 556 -2.78 4.16 -11.59
CA LEU A 556 -1.63 3.50 -11.00
C LEU A 556 -0.83 4.52 -10.21
N THR A 557 -0.36 4.13 -9.03
CA THR A 557 0.60 4.92 -8.26
C THR A 557 1.81 4.07 -7.89
N ALA A 558 2.96 4.73 -7.76
CA ALA A 558 4.21 4.11 -7.34
C ALA A 558 5.02 5.09 -6.49
N THR A 559 5.45 4.64 -5.32
CA THR A 559 6.26 5.42 -4.37
C THR A 559 7.61 4.77 -4.16
N SER A 560 8.70 5.51 -4.35
CA SER A 560 10.07 5.01 -4.14
C SER A 560 10.83 5.88 -3.16
N ARG A 561 11.74 5.24 -2.43
CA ARG A 561 12.73 5.89 -1.59
C ARG A 561 14.10 5.76 -2.23
N VAL A 562 14.80 6.88 -2.39
CA VAL A 562 16.10 6.95 -3.08
C VAL A 562 17.11 7.71 -2.23
N TYR A 563 18.36 7.25 -2.24
CA TYR A 563 19.44 7.84 -1.44
C TYR A 563 20.71 8.02 -2.28
N PRO A 564 20.67 8.89 -3.31
CA PRO A 564 21.84 9.19 -4.10
C PRO A 564 22.98 9.75 -3.23
N THR A 565 24.20 9.46 -3.65
CA THR A 565 25.43 9.86 -2.98
C THR A 565 26.09 11.04 -3.70
N GLU A 566 25.81 11.19 -4.99
CA GLU A 566 26.34 12.24 -5.86
C GLU A 566 25.22 13.08 -6.48
N ALA A 567 24.06 12.49 -6.84
CA ALA A 567 22.92 13.21 -7.42
C ALA A 567 22.09 13.94 -6.34
N ILE A 568 22.73 14.86 -5.61
CA ILE A 568 22.15 15.67 -4.53
C ILE A 568 22.48 17.15 -4.74
N TYR A 569 21.67 18.05 -4.15
CA TYR A 569 21.80 19.51 -4.31
C TYR A 569 21.93 19.92 -5.79
N GLU A 570 22.90 20.77 -6.13
CA GLU A 570 23.18 21.29 -7.48
C GLU A 570 23.61 20.21 -8.50
N ALA A 571 24.01 19.03 -8.04
CA ALA A 571 24.40 17.93 -8.91
C ALA A 571 23.21 17.08 -9.37
N ALA A 572 22.05 17.22 -8.74
CA ALA A 572 20.82 16.56 -9.18
C ALA A 572 20.25 17.28 -10.41
N GLY A 573 19.81 16.50 -11.40
CA GLY A 573 19.16 17.00 -12.60
C GLY A 573 17.97 16.13 -13.02
N VAL A 574 17.07 16.73 -13.79
CA VAL A 574 15.94 16.03 -14.41
C VAL A 574 16.21 15.91 -15.91
N TYR A 575 15.94 14.72 -16.46
CA TYR A 575 16.13 14.44 -17.88
C TYR A 575 14.90 13.74 -18.44
N VAL A 576 14.57 14.03 -19.70
CA VAL A 576 13.65 13.19 -20.46
C VAL A 576 14.46 12.18 -21.26
N PHE A 577 14.02 10.93 -21.29
CA PHE A 577 14.70 9.89 -22.05
C PHE A 577 13.73 9.06 -22.89
N ASN A 578 14.25 8.54 -24.01
CA ASN A 578 13.59 7.52 -24.80
C ASN A 578 14.61 6.45 -25.17
N ASN A 579 14.61 5.33 -24.45
CA ASN A 579 15.51 4.21 -24.72
C ASN A 579 14.88 3.11 -25.59
N ALA A 580 13.70 3.37 -26.18
CA ALA A 580 13.08 2.49 -27.16
C ALA A 580 14.01 2.30 -28.39
N THR A 581 13.84 1.19 -29.10
CA THR A 581 14.60 0.92 -30.34
C THR A 581 13.84 1.31 -31.60
N SER A 582 12.51 1.33 -31.55
CA SER A 582 11.68 1.31 -32.76
C SER A 582 10.65 2.43 -32.82
N SER A 583 10.53 3.28 -31.81
CA SER A 583 9.57 4.38 -31.82
C SER A 583 10.12 5.70 -31.30
N ARG A 584 9.78 6.78 -32.01
CA ARG A 584 9.95 8.14 -31.50
C ARG A 584 8.82 8.45 -30.52
N MET A 585 9.15 9.25 -29.51
CA MET A 585 8.21 9.70 -28.50
C MET A 585 8.05 11.21 -28.59
N THR A 586 6.82 11.69 -28.64
CA THR A 586 6.50 13.11 -28.46
C THR A 586 6.08 13.36 -27.02
N VAL A 587 6.71 14.33 -26.38
CA VAL A 587 6.33 14.84 -25.07
C VAL A 587 5.30 15.95 -25.33
N GLU A 588 4.02 15.62 -25.20
CA GLU A 588 2.94 16.57 -25.47
C GLU A 588 2.83 17.64 -24.39
N ARG A 589 3.02 17.23 -23.13
CA ARG A 589 3.05 18.12 -21.97
C ARG A 589 4.28 17.77 -21.14
N LEU A 590 5.03 18.78 -20.70
CA LEU A 590 6.05 18.65 -19.67
C LEU A 590 6.15 19.97 -18.92
N VAL A 591 5.40 20.06 -17.83
CA VAL A 591 5.39 21.23 -16.95
C VAL A 591 6.04 20.84 -15.64
N VAL A 592 7.05 21.60 -15.23
CA VAL A 592 7.77 21.39 -13.98
C VAL A 592 7.55 22.60 -13.09
N HIS A 593 7.05 22.36 -11.89
CA HIS A 593 6.94 23.35 -10.83
C HIS A 593 7.99 23.07 -9.77
N GLU A 594 8.72 24.10 -9.36
CA GLU A 594 9.51 24.03 -8.12
C GLU A 594 8.56 24.10 -6.93
N MET A 595 8.90 23.39 -5.84
CA MET A 595 8.02 23.29 -4.66
C MET A 595 8.65 23.99 -3.46
N HIS A 596 7.89 24.88 -2.81
CA HIS A 596 8.29 25.44 -1.53
C HIS A 596 8.30 24.36 -0.45
N SER A 597 9.25 24.47 0.48
CA SER A 597 9.27 23.62 1.68
C SER A 597 8.19 24.06 2.67
N THR A 598 7.66 23.11 3.43
CA THR A 598 6.72 23.33 4.54
C THR A 598 7.42 23.01 5.87
N PRO A 599 8.31 23.90 6.35
CA PRO A 599 9.04 23.65 7.58
C PRO A 599 8.04 23.42 8.72
N MET A 600 8.16 22.25 9.36
CA MET A 600 7.29 21.92 10.48
C MET A 600 7.50 22.89 11.62
N GLN A 601 6.40 23.48 12.07
CA GLN A 601 6.44 24.42 13.18
C GLN A 601 6.16 23.64 14.47
N ARG A 602 7.07 23.74 15.44
CA ARG A 602 6.76 23.38 16.83
C ARG A 602 5.77 24.41 17.37
N ASP A 603 4.77 23.95 18.10
CA ASP A 603 3.78 24.85 18.70
C ASP A 603 4.47 25.91 19.57
N LEU A 604 4.34 27.18 19.17
CA LEU A 604 4.90 28.34 19.90
C LEU A 604 4.22 28.53 21.27
N TYR A 605 3.16 27.78 21.56
CA TYR A 605 2.44 27.79 22.84
C TYR A 605 2.80 26.64 23.78
N ALA A 606 3.80 25.81 23.44
CA ALA A 606 4.44 24.93 24.40
C ALA A 606 5.26 25.78 25.40
N ARG A 607 4.59 26.36 26.40
CA ARG A 607 5.29 26.83 27.60
C ARG A 607 5.71 25.58 28.39
N ASP A 608 7.02 25.49 28.63
CA ASP A 608 7.70 24.49 29.45
C ASP A 608 6.99 24.17 30.77
#